data_AF-A0A958U3G7-F1
#
_entry.id   AF-A0A958U3G7-F1
#
_cell.length_a   1.000
_cell.length_b   1.000
_cell.length_c   1.000
_cell.angle_alpha   90.00
_cell.angle_beta   90.00
_cell.angle_gamma   90.00
#
_symmetry.space_group_name_H-M   'P 1'
#
loop_
_entity.id
_entity.type
_entity.pdbx_description
1 polymer ?
#
loop_
_entity_poly.entity_id
_entity_poly.type
_entity_poly.pdbx_seq_one_letter_code
_entity_poly.pdbx_strand_id
1 'polypeptide(L)' 'GFVIYHINGDQYTCFEITDPNHNVNSCSALTVNGIFATCGCADENTYDIVTGLPADGTEGEYALKAYRIEVNGNILRVYN' A
#
# COMPACT_ATOMS: atom_id res chain seq x y z
N GLY A 1 1.18 -0.22 -9.41
CA GLY A 1 0.55 1.12 -9.26
C GLY A 1 0.66 1.54 -7.81
N PHE A 2 0.24 2.74 -7.42
CA PHE A 2 0.30 3.17 -6.01
C PHE A 2 -1.03 3.74 -5.51
N VAL A 3 -1.24 3.66 -4.20
CA VAL A 3 -2.36 4.28 -3.48
C VAL A 3 -1.83 5.45 -2.64
N ILE A 4 -2.55 6.57 -2.65
CA ILE A 4 -2.32 7.68 -1.72
C ILE A 4 -3.45 7.67 -0.70
N TYR A 5 -3.12 7.72 0.59
CA TYR A 5 -4.10 7.86 1.65
C TYR A 5 -3.88 9.18 2.41
N HIS A 6 -4.96 9.93 2.63
CA HIS A 6 -4.94 11.17 3.40
C HIS A 6 -5.31 10.85 4.85
N ILE A 7 -4.37 11.01 5.78
CA ILE A 7 -4.59 10.69 7.19
C ILE A 7 -5.32 11.83 7.88
N ASN A 8 -4.71 13.01 7.88
CA ASN A 8 -5.25 14.26 8.39
C ASN A 8 -4.35 15.43 7.95
N GLY A 9 -4.86 16.67 7.96
CA GLY A 9 -4.05 17.87 7.67
C GLY A 9 -3.22 17.72 6.38
N ASP A 10 -1.90 17.84 6.50
CA ASP A 10 -0.93 17.64 5.41
C ASP A 10 -0.23 16.26 5.46
N GLN A 11 -0.74 15.31 6.25
CA GLN A 11 -0.19 13.96 6.35
C GLN A 11 -0.83 13.03 5.33
N TYR A 12 0.02 12.52 4.44
CA TYR A 12 -0.34 11.55 3.42
C TYR A 12 0.63 10.39 3.45
N THR A 13 0.16 9.20 3.08
CA THR A 13 1.00 8.03 2.82
C THR A 13 0.83 7.60 1.38
N CYS A 14 1.87 7.01 0.80
CA CYS A 14 1.81 6.46 -0.54
C CYS A 14 2.54 5.12 -0.59
N PHE A 15 1.85 4.09 -1.05
CA PHE A 15 2.38 2.73 -1.11
C PHE A 15 2.07 2.07 -2.44
N GLU A 16 2.96 1.18 -2.88
CA GLU A 16 2.72 0.31 -4.03
C GLU A 16 1.54 -0.65 -3.74
N ILE A 17 0.59 -0.76 -4.67
CA ILE A 17 -0.55 -1.69 -4.61
C ILE A 17 -0.21 -3.01 -5.31
N THR A 18 0.90 -3.62 -4.93
CA THR A 18 1.31 -4.95 -5.39
C THR A 18 1.93 -5.68 -4.21
N ASP A 19 1.45 -6.89 -3.98
CA ASP A 19 1.89 -7.77 -2.90
C ASP A 19 3.42 -7.99 -3.00
N PRO A 20 4.21 -7.55 -2.01
CA PRO A 20 5.66 -7.68 -2.02
C PRO A 20 6.14 -9.10 -1.67
N ASN A 21 5.26 -9.96 -1.12
CA ASN A 21 5.56 -11.35 -0.78
C ASN A 21 5.21 -12.32 -1.92
N HIS A 22 4.67 -11.82 -3.03
CA HIS A 22 4.43 -12.59 -4.24
C HIS A 22 5.23 -12.11 -5.44
N ASN A 23 5.56 -13.05 -6.33
CA ASN A 23 6.03 -12.71 -7.66
C ASN A 23 4.95 -11.92 -8.41
N VAL A 24 5.33 -10.84 -9.08
CA VAL A 24 4.40 -9.95 -9.78
C VAL A 24 3.62 -10.72 -10.84
N ASN A 25 2.31 -10.81 -10.66
CA ASN A 25 1.36 -11.43 -11.57
C ASN A 25 -0.05 -10.83 -11.37
N SER A 26 -1.09 -11.43 -11.95
CA SER A 26 -2.46 -10.91 -11.85
C SER A 26 -3.07 -11.02 -10.45
N CYS A 27 -2.75 -12.04 -9.66
CA CYS A 27 -3.27 -12.20 -8.29
C CYS A 27 -2.53 -11.30 -7.28
N SER A 28 -1.27 -10.95 -7.54
CA SER A 28 -0.47 -10.09 -6.64
C SER A 28 -0.92 -8.62 -6.66
N ALA A 29 -1.86 -8.24 -7.52
CA ALA A 29 -2.46 -6.90 -7.49
C ALA A 29 -3.29 -6.74 -6.22
N LEU A 30 -3.06 -5.65 -5.48
CA LEU A 30 -3.81 -5.38 -4.25
C LEU A 30 -5.09 -4.61 -4.55
N THR A 31 -6.20 -5.04 -3.92
CA THR A 31 -7.48 -4.34 -3.94
C THR A 31 -7.69 -3.61 -2.62
N VAL A 32 -7.92 -2.31 -2.67
CA VAL A 32 -8.10 -1.46 -1.48
C VAL A 32 -9.54 -1.51 -0.98
N ASN A 33 -9.71 -1.77 0.32
CA ASN A 33 -10.98 -1.68 1.04
C ASN A 33 -10.77 -0.96 2.39
N GLY A 34 -11.27 0.27 2.49
CA GLY A 34 -11.01 1.13 3.65
C GLY A 34 -9.53 1.47 3.76
N ILE A 35 -8.91 1.08 4.89
CA ILE A 35 -7.46 1.27 5.14
C ILE A 35 -6.64 0.02 4.84
N PHE A 36 -7.25 -1.05 4.35
CA PHE A 36 -6.56 -2.29 4.04
C PHE A 36 -6.48 -2.52 2.53
N ALA A 37 -5.44 -3.20 2.09
CA ALA A 37 -5.28 -3.64 0.71
C ALA A 37 -4.93 -5.12 0.68
N THR A 38 -5.75 -5.91 -0.01
CA THR A 38 -5.68 -7.38 -0.01
C THR A 38 -5.35 -7.90 -1.41
N CYS A 39 -4.44 -8.87 -1.53
CA CYS A 39 -4.12 -9.51 -2.80
C CYS A 39 -5.21 -10.52 -3.20
N GLY A 40 -5.30 -10.84 -4.48
CA GLY A 40 -6.21 -11.85 -5.00
C GLY A 40 -5.63 -13.26 -5.05
N CYS A 41 -4.47 -13.50 -4.44
CA CYS A 41 -3.88 -14.83 -4.34
C CYS A 41 -4.59 -15.65 -3.25
N ALA A 42 -4.30 -16.96 -3.17
CA ALA A 42 -5.06 -17.88 -2.32
C ALA A 42 -4.90 -17.66 -0.81
N ASP A 43 -3.82 -17.00 -0.39
CA ASP A 43 -3.50 -16.64 0.99
C ASP A 43 -4.08 -15.28 1.41
N GLU A 44 -4.61 -14.49 0.45
CA GLU A 44 -5.27 -13.20 0.70
C GLU A 44 -4.44 -12.24 1.58
N ASN A 45 -3.13 -12.19 1.34
CA ASN A 45 -2.22 -11.28 2.03
C ASN A 45 -2.77 -9.86 2.07
N THR A 46 -2.82 -9.27 3.26
CA THR A 46 -3.52 -8.02 3.52
C THR A 46 -2.60 -7.03 4.22
N TYR A 47 -2.58 -5.79 3.76
CA TYR A 47 -1.66 -4.76 4.26
C TYR A 47 -2.44 -3.52 4.69
N ASP A 48 -2.02 -2.89 5.77
CA ASP A 48 -2.53 -1.59 6.19
C ASP A 48 -1.86 -0.49 5.33
N ILE A 49 -2.64 0.31 4.59
CA ILE A 49 -2.12 1.34 3.67
C ILE A 49 -1.76 2.66 4.36
N VAL A 50 -2.03 2.77 5.67
CA VAL A 50 -1.60 3.90 6.50
C VAL A 50 -0.19 3.64 7.01
N THR A 51 0.11 2.42 7.44
CA THR A 51 1.41 2.05 8.00
C THR A 51 2.34 1.34 7.00
N GLY A 52 1.77 0.71 5.98
CA GLY A 52 2.45 -0.17 5.03
C GLY A 52 2.71 -1.59 5.56
N LEU A 53 2.32 -1.88 6.81
CA LEU A 53 2.63 -3.13 7.48
C LEU A 53 1.64 -4.25 7.11
N PRO A 54 2.08 -5.52 7.13
CA PRO A 54 1.18 -6.67 7.01
C PRO A 54 0.17 -6.68 8.16
N ALA A 55 -1.09 -7.00 7.82
CA ALA A 55 -2.13 -7.30 8.78
C ALA A 55 -2.00 -8.75 9.30
N ASP A 56 -2.66 -9.04 10.43
CA ASP A 56 -2.71 -10.38 10.99
C ASP A 56 -3.22 -11.39 9.96
N GLY A 57 -2.50 -12.50 9.81
CA GLY A 57 -2.82 -13.56 8.84
C GLY A 57 -2.10 -13.43 7.49
N THR A 58 -1.36 -12.35 7.25
CA THR A 58 -0.50 -12.20 6.06
C THR A 58 0.72 -13.10 6.16
N GLU A 59 0.99 -13.85 5.09
CA GLU A 59 2.18 -14.67 4.98
C GLU A 59 3.35 -13.85 4.40
N GLY A 60 4.55 -14.10 4.93
CA GLY A 60 5.78 -13.45 4.48
C GLY A 60 6.29 -12.32 5.40
N GLU A 61 7.46 -11.78 5.05
CA GLU A 61 8.23 -10.86 5.90
C GLU A 61 8.28 -9.43 5.35
N TYR A 62 7.76 -9.20 4.14
CA TYR A 62 7.88 -7.91 3.46
C TYR A 62 6.66 -7.02 3.70
N ALA A 63 6.93 -5.75 4.01
CA ALA A 63 5.96 -4.67 4.07
C ALA A 63 5.80 -4.00 2.70
N LEU A 64 4.75 -3.19 2.52
CA LEU A 64 4.52 -2.45 1.28
C LEU A 64 5.67 -1.49 0.97
N LYS A 65 5.98 -1.36 -0.33
CA LYS A 65 6.96 -0.37 -0.80
C LYS A 65 6.38 1.04 -0.69
N ALA A 66 7.00 1.87 0.16
CA ALA A 66 6.63 3.26 0.33
C ALA A 66 7.16 4.16 -0.80
N TYR A 67 6.40 5.21 -1.12
CA TYR A 67 6.82 6.36 -1.91
C TYR A 67 6.82 7.61 -1.06
N ARG A 68 7.80 8.50 -1.30
CA ARG A 68 7.89 9.79 -0.62
C ARG A 68 6.85 10.76 -1.20
N ILE A 69 6.28 11.60 -0.35
CA ILE A 69 5.34 12.65 -0.71
C ILE A 69 5.90 13.99 -0.25
N GLU A 70 5.83 14.99 -1.12
CA GLU A 70 6.00 16.40 -0.79
C GLU A 70 4.66 17.12 -1.05
N VAL A 71 4.19 17.88 -0.06
CA VAL A 71 2.96 18.67 -0.14
C VAL A 71 3.33 20.13 -0.43
N ASN A 72 2.80 20.68 -1.52
CA ASN A 72 2.99 22.08 -1.90
C ASN A 72 1.63 22.72 -2.18
N GLY A 73 1.00 23.23 -1.10
CA GLY A 73 -0.38 23.70 -1.15
C GLY A 73 -1.32 22.57 -1.57
N ASN A 74 -1.97 22.74 -2.72
CA ASN A 74 -2.91 21.75 -3.26
C ASN A 74 -2.24 20.72 -4.20
N ILE A 75 -0.91 20.71 -4.29
CA ILE A 75 -0.15 19.79 -5.15
C ILE A 75 0.56 18.75 -4.28
N LEU A 76 0.34 17.48 -4.58
CA LEU A 76 1.10 16.36 -4.04
C LEU A 76 2.14 15.90 -5.07
N ARG A 77 3.42 15.94 -4.68
CA ARG A 77 4.52 15.38 -5.48
C ARG A 77 4.95 14.04 -4.89
N VAL A 78 4.80 12.97 -5.67
CA VAL A 78 5.19 11.59 -5.28
C VAL A 78 6.50 11.20 -5.97
N TYR A 79 7.44 10.60 -5.23
CA TYR A 79 8.75 10.17 -5.76
C TYR A 79 9.36 9.00 -4.98
N ASN A 80 10.36 8.32 -5.58
CA ASN A 80 11.17 7.29 -4.94
C ASN A 80 12.62 7.77 -4.85
#